data_AF-A0A3Q2Y9K2-F1
#
_entry.id   AF-A0A3Q2Y9K2-F1
#
_cell.length_a   1.000
_cell.length_b   1.000
_cell.length_c   1.000
_cell.angle_alpha   90.00
_cell.angle_beta   90.00
_cell.angle_gamma   90.00
#
_symmetry.space_group_name_H-M   'P 1'
#
loop_
_entity.id
_entity.type
_entity.pdbx_description
1 polymer ?
#
loop_
_entity_poly.entity_id
_entity_poly.type
_entity_poly.pdbx_seq_one_letter_code
_entity_poly.pdbx_strand_id
1 'polypeptide(L)'
;MGWWPLVLLLVFLACAFSQETGEECLAKFKKGREDFVLDVDESVKDGAMFISSPKLDRSRDCVAACCKEEKCNVAFMQGGAEENSIKSCFLFNCLYKKKYACRFVRKKGYYNYILDSVYESYLEVDLPPMANGGQDRVVQPQDSVTLNGLESKDDEGIVSYLWQMLTKYPYAVIEVRQC
;
A
#
# COMPACT_ATOMS: atom_id res chain seq x y z
N MET A 1 20.08 58.16 4.72
CA MET A 1 19.25 56.99 4.36
C MET A 1 20.16 55.82 4.08
N GLY A 2 20.03 54.69 4.77
CA GLY A 2 20.90 53.54 4.50
C GLY A 2 20.71 52.38 5.47
N TRP A 3 19.47 51.93 5.68
CA TRP A 3 19.18 50.76 6.51
C TRP A 3 18.86 49.49 5.69
N TRP A 4 19.08 49.54 4.38
CA TRP A 4 18.74 48.44 3.46
C TRP A 4 19.65 47.19 3.50
N PRO A 5 20.95 47.22 3.89
CA PRO A 5 21.80 46.03 3.74
C PRO A 5 21.70 45.02 4.89
N LEU A 6 21.29 45.46 6.09
CA LEU A 6 21.19 44.58 7.27
C LEU A 6 19.93 43.70 7.28
N VAL A 7 18.85 44.16 6.65
CA VAL A 7 17.60 43.38 6.53
C VAL A 7 17.77 42.21 5.55
N LEU A 8 18.58 42.38 4.49
CA LEU A 8 18.87 41.32 3.53
C LEU A 8 19.71 40.18 4.15
N LEU A 9 20.66 40.49 5.04
CA LEU A 9 21.53 39.48 5.68
C LEU A 9 20.78 38.60 6.71
N LEU A 10 19.77 39.13 7.39
CA LEU A 10 18.94 38.37 8.34
C LEU A 10 17.95 37.41 7.65
N VAL A 11 17.53 37.70 6.41
CA VAL A 11 16.63 36.82 5.63
C VAL A 11 17.35 35.59 5.11
N PHE A 12 18.65 35.67 4.79
CA PHE A 12 19.43 34.53 4.28
C PHE A 12 19.71 33.44 5.33
N LEU A 13 19.81 33.77 6.63
CA LEU A 13 20.09 32.78 7.68
C LEU A 13 18.87 31.94 8.09
N ALA A 14 17.64 32.43 7.90
CA ALA A 14 16.42 31.72 8.31
C ALA A 14 16.02 30.59 7.35
N CYS A 15 16.45 30.63 6.08
CA CYS A 15 16.11 29.60 5.09
C CYS A 15 16.88 28.28 5.32
N ALA A 16 18.14 28.34 5.78
CA ALA A 16 18.99 27.15 5.91
C ALA A 16 18.51 26.18 7.02
N PHE A 17 17.94 26.69 8.12
CA PHE A 17 17.46 25.85 9.23
C PHE A 17 16.12 25.14 8.94
N SER A 18 15.35 25.62 7.97
CA SER A 18 13.99 25.10 7.71
C SER A 18 13.98 23.84 6.85
N GLN A 19 15.06 23.57 6.11
CA GLN A 19 15.16 22.42 5.20
C GLN A 19 15.67 21.15 5.87
N GLU A 20 16.47 21.26 6.94
CA GLU A 20 17.12 20.12 7.61
C GLU A 20 16.11 19.18 8.29
N THR A 21 15.04 19.72 8.88
CA THR A 21 14.03 18.92 9.62
C THR A 21 13.07 18.15 8.70
N GLY A 22 12.82 18.67 7.49
CA GLY A 22 11.89 18.07 6.53
C GLY A 22 12.44 16.80 5.89
N GLU A 23 13.73 16.79 5.54
CA GLU A 23 14.37 15.61 4.95
C GLU A 23 14.60 14.51 5.98
N GLU A 24 14.95 14.87 7.21
CA GLU A 24 15.13 13.91 8.30
C GLU A 24 13.82 13.18 8.63
N CYS A 25 12.67 13.86 8.56
CA CYS A 25 11.39 13.19 8.78
C CYS A 25 11.03 12.22 7.65
N LEU A 26 11.23 12.63 6.39
CA LEU A 26 10.99 11.77 5.24
C LEU A 26 11.84 10.49 5.29
N ALA A 27 13.07 10.58 5.81
CA ALA A 27 13.94 9.43 6.00
C ALA A 27 13.41 8.38 6.99
N LYS A 28 12.46 8.75 7.87
CA LYS A 28 11.81 7.85 8.85
C LYS A 28 10.62 7.11 8.25
N PHE A 29 10.26 7.37 6.99
CA PHE A 29 9.18 6.67 6.30
C PHE A 29 9.74 5.72 5.25
N LYS A 30 9.27 4.48 5.29
CA LYS A 30 9.57 3.46 4.30
C LYS A 30 8.39 3.24 3.38
N LYS A 31 8.67 3.07 2.08
CA LYS A 31 7.67 2.63 1.12
C LYS A 31 7.25 1.19 1.49
N GLY A 32 5.94 0.94 1.50
CA GLY A 32 5.40 -0.41 1.70
C GLY A 32 5.70 -1.34 0.53
N ARG A 33 5.40 -2.63 0.74
CA ARG A 33 5.38 -3.67 -0.29
C ARG A 33 4.46 -3.26 -1.45
N GLU A 34 4.86 -3.59 -2.67
CA GLU A 34 4.05 -3.36 -3.87
C GLU A 34 2.73 -4.13 -3.79
N ASP A 35 1.67 -3.56 -4.38
CA ASP A 35 0.29 -4.07 -4.34
C ASP A 35 -0.29 -4.25 -2.92
N PHE A 36 0.39 -3.83 -1.85
CA PHE A 36 -0.01 -4.07 -0.47
C PHE A 36 -0.74 -2.85 0.11
N VAL A 37 -2.05 -2.81 -0.05
CA VAL A 37 -2.85 -1.58 0.07
C VAL A 37 -3.67 -1.60 1.34
N LEU A 38 -3.71 -0.46 2.05
CA LEU A 38 -4.53 -0.31 3.25
C LEU A 38 -6.02 -0.56 2.95
N ASP A 39 -6.62 -1.52 3.66
CA ASP A 39 -8.07 -1.71 3.68
C ASP A 39 -8.67 -0.76 4.71
N VAL A 40 -9.20 0.37 4.24
CA VAL A 40 -9.67 1.45 5.12
C VAL A 40 -10.78 0.98 6.04
N ASP A 41 -11.75 0.23 5.51
CA ASP A 41 -12.95 -0.14 6.25
C ASP A 41 -12.63 -1.14 7.36
N GLU A 42 -11.89 -2.21 7.03
CA GLU A 42 -11.48 -3.21 8.03
C GLU A 42 -10.44 -2.65 9.01
N SER A 43 -9.53 -1.76 8.57
CA SER A 43 -8.57 -1.11 9.47
C SER A 43 -9.27 -0.23 10.51
N VAL A 44 -10.24 0.58 10.10
CA VAL A 44 -10.97 1.48 11.02
C VAL A 44 -11.81 0.67 12.01
N LYS A 45 -12.42 -0.42 11.54
CA LYS A 45 -13.14 -1.38 12.38
C LYS A 45 -12.24 -2.04 13.44
N ASP A 46 -10.98 -2.30 13.10
CA ASP A 46 -9.95 -2.80 14.02
C ASP A 46 -9.31 -1.71 14.90
N GLY A 47 -9.72 -0.44 14.75
CA GLY A 47 -9.35 0.68 15.61
C GLY A 47 -8.35 1.67 15.01
N ALA A 48 -7.95 1.49 13.74
CA ALA A 48 -7.20 2.52 13.04
C ALA A 48 -8.02 3.81 12.90
N MET A 49 -7.34 4.95 12.94
CA MET A 49 -8.00 6.25 12.85
C MET A 49 -7.64 6.93 11.54
N PHE A 50 -8.66 7.25 10.75
CA PHE A 50 -8.52 8.20 9.65
C PHE A 50 -8.28 9.61 10.22
N ILE A 51 -7.19 10.24 9.80
CA ILE A 51 -6.79 11.57 10.29
C ILE A 51 -7.28 12.65 9.33
N SER A 52 -6.84 12.61 8.07
CA SER A 52 -7.24 13.61 7.06
C SER A 52 -6.94 13.14 5.64
N SER A 53 -7.48 13.86 4.65
CA SER A 53 -7.18 13.68 3.23
C SER A 53 -6.75 15.01 2.60
N PRO A 54 -5.46 15.38 2.71
CA PRO A 54 -4.97 16.61 2.13
C PRO A 54 -4.95 16.52 0.60
N LYS A 55 -5.30 17.62 -0.07
CA LYS A 55 -5.29 17.71 -1.53
C LYS A 55 -3.87 17.99 -2.01
N LEU A 56 -3.15 16.93 -2.38
CA LEU A 56 -1.76 16.95 -2.82
C LEU A 56 -1.62 16.10 -4.07
N ASP A 57 -0.69 16.49 -4.94
CA ASP A 57 -0.43 15.87 -6.24
C ASP A 57 0.91 15.10 -6.29
N ARG A 58 1.72 15.19 -5.24
CA ARG A 58 3.02 14.52 -5.12
C ARG A 58 3.11 13.61 -3.90
N SER A 59 3.76 12.46 -4.09
CA SER A 59 4.00 11.48 -3.04
C SER A 59 4.77 12.07 -1.84
N ARG A 60 5.87 12.77 -2.11
CA ARG A 60 6.73 13.40 -1.09
C ARG A 60 5.95 14.37 -0.20
N ASP A 61 5.04 15.14 -0.79
CA ASP A 61 4.25 16.12 -0.06
C ASP A 61 3.22 15.44 0.85
N CYS A 62 2.66 14.30 0.43
CA CYS A 62 1.77 13.50 1.27
C CYS A 62 2.50 12.89 2.48
N VAL A 63 3.73 12.39 2.30
CA VAL A 63 4.56 11.94 3.44
C VAL A 63 4.91 13.12 4.35
N ALA A 64 5.29 14.27 3.78
CA ALA A 64 5.58 15.48 4.56
C ALA A 64 4.35 16.00 5.34
N ALA A 65 3.14 15.80 4.81
CA ALA A 65 1.91 16.10 5.54
C ALA A 65 1.71 15.14 6.73
N CYS A 66 1.97 13.85 6.55
CA CYS A 66 1.97 12.87 7.65
C CYS A 66 3.00 13.22 8.73
N CYS A 67 4.21 13.61 8.33
CA CYS A 67 5.28 14.08 9.23
C CYS A 67 4.86 15.24 10.15
N LYS A 68 3.97 16.12 9.69
CA LYS A 68 3.49 17.27 10.46
C LYS A 68 2.37 16.89 11.44
N GLU A 69 1.80 15.70 11.29
CA GLU A 69 0.68 15.22 12.09
C GLU A 69 1.20 14.24 13.15
N GLU A 70 1.10 14.61 14.43
CA GLU A 70 1.70 13.85 15.54
C GLU A 70 1.23 12.40 15.63
N LYS A 71 -0.01 12.13 15.22
CA LYS A 71 -0.62 10.79 15.27
C LYS A 71 -0.43 9.99 13.99
N CYS A 72 0.09 10.59 12.92
CA CYS A 72 0.19 9.92 11.64
C CYS A 72 1.39 8.97 11.62
N ASN A 73 1.12 7.72 11.25
CA ASN A 73 2.15 6.70 11.05
C ASN A 73 2.01 5.95 9.72
N VAL A 74 0.91 6.18 8.99
CA VAL A 74 0.72 5.65 7.63
C VAL A 74 0.16 6.74 6.72
N ALA A 75 0.88 6.99 5.62
CA ALA A 75 0.44 7.84 4.52
C ALA A 75 0.04 6.93 3.34
N PHE A 76 -1.26 6.88 3.06
CA PHE A 76 -1.85 6.05 2.02
C PHE A 76 -2.18 6.89 0.77
N MET A 77 -1.83 6.39 -0.41
CA MET A 77 -1.91 7.16 -1.65
C MET A 77 -2.42 6.35 -2.83
N GLN A 78 -3.11 7.03 -3.75
CA GLN A 78 -3.40 6.50 -5.08
C GLN A 78 -2.41 7.08 -6.09
N GLY A 79 -1.73 6.23 -6.85
CA GLY A 79 -0.79 6.64 -7.89
C GLY A 79 -1.44 7.43 -9.03
N GLY A 80 -0.73 8.44 -9.51
CA GLY A 80 -1.07 9.24 -10.68
C GLY A 80 -0.58 8.63 -11.99
N ALA A 81 -0.64 9.41 -13.07
CA ALA A 81 -0.22 8.98 -14.40
C ALA A 81 1.31 9.09 -14.59
N GLU A 82 1.94 10.01 -13.87
CA GLU A 82 3.38 10.26 -13.91
C GLU A 82 4.07 9.64 -12.69
N GLU A 83 5.37 9.40 -12.81
CA GLU A 83 6.18 8.93 -11.69
C GLU A 83 6.12 9.91 -10.51
N ASN A 84 5.95 9.39 -9.29
CA ASN A 84 5.79 10.17 -8.05
C ASN A 84 4.56 11.08 -7.96
N SER A 85 3.75 11.18 -9.02
CA SER A 85 2.45 11.87 -8.96
C SER A 85 1.41 11.02 -8.25
N ILE A 86 0.48 11.66 -7.54
CA ILE A 86 -0.63 11.00 -6.85
C ILE A 86 -1.96 11.66 -7.22
N LYS A 87 -3.03 10.86 -7.20
CA LYS A 87 -4.41 11.35 -7.35
C LYS A 87 -5.03 11.75 -6.02
N SER A 88 -4.70 11.00 -4.98
CA SER A 88 -5.31 11.12 -3.65
C SER A 88 -4.28 10.79 -2.57
N CYS A 89 -4.37 11.49 -1.43
CA CYS A 89 -3.56 11.29 -0.23
C CYS A 89 -4.49 11.13 0.98
N PHE A 90 -4.18 10.18 1.86
CA PHE A 90 -4.93 9.89 3.08
C PHE A 90 -3.96 9.57 4.22
N LEU A 91 -4.20 10.18 5.38
CA LEU A 91 -3.34 10.04 6.55
C LEU A 91 -4.05 9.21 7.62
N PHE A 92 -3.33 8.24 8.18
CA PHE A 92 -3.87 7.29 9.15
C PHE A 92 -2.97 7.15 10.38
N ASN A 93 -3.63 6.87 11.50
CA ASN A 93 -3.00 6.29 12.68
C ASN A 93 -3.41 4.81 12.78
N CYS A 94 -2.46 3.92 12.53
CA CYS A 94 -2.61 2.48 12.60
C CYS A 94 -2.38 1.88 14.00
N LEU A 95 -2.24 2.70 15.05
CA LEU A 95 -2.03 2.22 16.42
C LEU A 95 -3.29 2.42 17.27
N TYR A 96 -3.82 1.32 17.79
CA TYR A 96 -4.91 1.31 18.75
C TYR A 96 -4.52 0.51 20.00
N LYS A 97 -4.55 1.15 21.18
CA LYS A 97 -4.15 0.51 22.46
C LYS A 97 -2.78 -0.19 22.39
N LYS A 98 -1.80 0.43 21.72
CA LYS A 98 -0.44 -0.10 21.46
C LYS A 98 -0.39 -1.37 20.58
N LYS A 99 -1.46 -1.68 19.86
CA LYS A 99 -1.51 -2.75 18.85
C LYS A 99 -1.65 -2.14 17.47
N TYR A 100 -1.03 -2.78 16.48
CA TYR A 100 -1.18 -2.41 15.09
C TYR A 100 -2.56 -2.86 14.58
N ALA A 101 -3.35 -1.93 14.06
CA ALA A 101 -4.75 -2.12 13.70
C ALA A 101 -5.00 -2.12 12.18
N CYS A 102 -4.01 -1.71 11.38
CA CYS A 102 -4.20 -1.60 9.94
C CYS A 102 -4.15 -2.95 9.25
N ARG A 103 -5.16 -3.19 8.41
CA ARG A 103 -5.31 -4.33 7.53
C ARG A 103 -4.98 -3.93 6.10
N PHE A 104 -4.53 -4.89 5.33
CA PHE A 104 -4.11 -4.66 3.96
C PHE A 104 -4.75 -5.68 3.02
N VAL A 105 -4.79 -5.34 1.75
CA VAL A 105 -5.32 -6.16 0.64
C VAL A 105 -4.47 -5.97 -0.61
N ARG A 106 -4.55 -6.93 -1.54
CA ARG A 106 -3.84 -6.83 -2.82
C ARG A 106 -4.56 -5.89 -3.79
N LYS A 107 -3.96 -4.75 -4.14
CA LYS A 107 -4.54 -3.84 -5.14
C LYS A 107 -3.49 -3.01 -5.86
N LYS A 108 -3.55 -3.01 -7.21
CA LYS A 108 -2.66 -2.22 -8.06
C LYS A 108 -3.01 -0.73 -8.06
N GLY A 109 -2.00 0.11 -8.28
CA GLY A 109 -2.17 1.56 -8.48
C GLY A 109 -2.33 2.36 -7.18
N TYR A 110 -2.07 1.73 -6.04
CA TYR A 110 -2.03 2.36 -4.73
C TYR A 110 -0.76 1.91 -4.00
N TYR A 111 -0.32 2.71 -3.06
CA TYR A 111 0.82 2.40 -2.21
C TYR A 111 0.75 3.21 -0.92
N ASN A 112 1.56 2.81 0.05
CA ASN A 112 1.64 3.45 1.36
C ASN A 112 3.09 3.72 1.73
N TYR A 113 3.27 4.77 2.54
CA TYR A 113 4.49 5.03 3.28
C TYR A 113 4.19 4.82 4.76
N ILE A 114 5.03 4.05 5.43
CA ILE A 114 4.87 3.64 6.82
C ILE A 114 6.02 4.21 7.63
N LEU A 115 5.70 4.77 8.78
CA LEU A 115 6.69 5.26 9.74
C LEU A 115 7.50 4.09 10.30
N ASP A 116 8.82 4.27 10.40
CA ASP A 116 9.78 3.25 10.87
C ASP A 116 9.39 2.59 12.19
N SER A 117 8.82 3.37 13.12
CA SER A 117 8.42 2.87 14.44
C SER A 117 7.31 1.82 14.43
N VAL A 118 6.55 1.71 13.33
CA VAL A 118 5.50 0.71 13.14
C VAL A 118 5.78 -0.24 11.97
N TYR A 119 6.97 -0.14 11.36
CA TYR A 119 7.30 -0.88 10.14
C TYR A 119 7.41 -2.39 10.37
N GLU A 120 7.98 -2.83 11.49
CA GLU A 120 8.07 -4.26 11.81
C GLU A 120 6.69 -4.89 11.96
N SER A 121 5.76 -4.20 12.66
CA SER A 121 4.36 -4.66 12.76
C SER A 121 3.63 -4.68 11.42
N TYR A 122 4.05 -3.83 10.47
CA TYR A 122 3.54 -3.86 9.10
C TYR A 122 4.05 -5.07 8.31
N LEU A 123 5.30 -5.49 8.53
CA LEU A 123 5.89 -6.66 7.87
C LEU A 123 5.25 -7.98 8.35
N GLU A 124 4.78 -8.05 9.58
CA GLU A 124 4.09 -9.22 10.14
C GLU A 124 2.67 -9.43 9.58
N VAL A 125 2.15 -8.51 8.75
CA VAL A 125 0.81 -8.65 8.16
C VAL A 125 0.86 -9.64 6.99
N ASP A 126 0.15 -10.74 7.10
CA ASP A 126 -0.05 -11.72 6.03
C ASP A 126 -1.33 -11.40 5.22
N LEU A 127 -1.30 -11.63 3.90
CA LEU A 127 -2.46 -11.48 3.03
C LEU A 127 -3.03 -12.84 2.62
N PRO A 128 -4.36 -12.92 2.41
CA PRO A 128 -4.92 -14.13 1.85
C PRO A 128 -4.36 -14.39 0.43
N PRO A 129 -4.20 -15.67 0.06
CA PRO A 129 -3.75 -16.04 -1.27
C PRO A 129 -4.75 -15.58 -2.33
N MET A 130 -4.23 -15.06 -3.44
CA MET A 130 -5.03 -14.69 -4.61
C MET A 130 -4.98 -15.81 -5.64
N ALA A 131 -6.04 -16.60 -5.70
CA ALA A 131 -6.20 -17.66 -6.68
C ALA A 131 -6.37 -17.08 -8.09
N ASN A 132 -5.55 -17.55 -9.03
CA ASN A 132 -5.64 -17.22 -10.45
C ASN A 132 -5.39 -18.49 -11.28
N GLY A 133 -6.44 -18.93 -11.98
CA GLY A 133 -6.43 -20.12 -12.85
C GLY A 133 -5.92 -19.86 -14.27
N GLY A 134 -5.44 -18.65 -14.55
CA GLY A 134 -4.98 -18.21 -15.87
C GLY A 134 -6.11 -17.78 -16.80
N GLN A 135 -5.77 -17.67 -18.09
CA GLN A 135 -6.72 -17.27 -19.14
C GLN A 135 -7.81 -18.32 -19.40
N ASP A 136 -9.01 -17.83 -19.71
CA ASP A 136 -10.13 -18.65 -20.16
C ASP A 136 -9.73 -19.52 -21.36
N ARG A 137 -10.19 -20.78 -21.34
CA ARG A 137 -9.93 -21.76 -22.39
C ARG A 137 -11.23 -22.20 -23.04
N VAL A 138 -11.23 -22.23 -24.37
CA VAL A 138 -12.29 -22.83 -25.18
C VAL A 138 -11.75 -24.13 -25.73
N VAL A 139 -12.50 -25.22 -25.52
CA VAL A 139 -12.11 -26.58 -25.91
C VAL A 139 -13.23 -27.21 -26.75
N GLN A 140 -12.88 -28.12 -27.66
CA GLN A 140 -13.86 -28.91 -28.40
C GLN A 140 -14.23 -30.20 -27.63
N PRO A 141 -15.32 -30.88 -28.00
CA PRO A 141 -15.64 -32.18 -27.43
C PRO A 141 -14.46 -33.15 -27.59
N GLN A 142 -14.17 -33.94 -26.56
CA GLN A 142 -13.05 -34.88 -26.46
C GLN A 142 -11.65 -34.28 -26.26
N ASP A 143 -11.51 -32.95 -26.30
CA ASP A 143 -10.24 -32.32 -25.94
C ASP A 143 -9.98 -32.42 -24.43
N SER A 144 -8.71 -32.56 -24.06
CA SER A 144 -8.27 -32.41 -22.67
C SER A 144 -7.51 -31.09 -22.49
N VAL A 145 -7.74 -30.43 -21.35
CA VAL A 145 -7.07 -29.18 -20.98
C VAL A 145 -6.50 -29.30 -19.58
N THR A 146 -5.27 -28.83 -19.40
CA THR A 146 -4.64 -28.72 -18.08
C THR A 146 -4.85 -27.31 -17.55
N LEU A 147 -5.62 -27.19 -16.46
CA LEU A 147 -5.68 -25.97 -15.66
C LEU A 147 -4.59 -26.05 -14.59
N ASN A 148 -3.94 -24.92 -14.31
CA ASN A 148 -2.93 -24.82 -13.28
C ASN A 148 -3.06 -23.50 -12.53
N GLY A 149 -2.51 -23.45 -11.32
CA GLY A 149 -2.56 -22.28 -10.46
C GLY A 149 -1.30 -21.44 -10.51
N LEU A 150 -0.44 -21.59 -11.54
CA LEU A 150 0.90 -20.97 -11.57
C LEU A 150 0.86 -19.45 -11.55
N GLU A 151 -0.24 -18.84 -11.95
CA GLU A 151 -0.43 -17.38 -11.89
C GLU A 151 -1.03 -16.90 -10.56
N SER A 152 -1.35 -17.82 -9.65
CA SER A 152 -1.79 -17.49 -8.29
C SER A 152 -0.66 -16.84 -7.52
N LYS A 153 -1.00 -15.99 -6.55
CA LYS A 153 -0.01 -15.22 -5.80
C LYS A 153 -0.30 -15.24 -4.31
N ASP A 154 0.77 -15.38 -3.55
CA ASP A 154 0.79 -15.30 -2.09
C ASP A 154 2.14 -14.68 -1.67
N ASP A 155 2.19 -14.00 -0.53
CA ASP A 155 3.39 -13.32 -0.04
C ASP A 155 4.30 -14.23 0.79
N GLU A 156 3.72 -15.22 1.46
CA GLU A 156 4.44 -16.28 2.18
C GLU A 156 4.60 -17.55 1.33
N GLY A 157 3.92 -17.60 0.19
CA GLY A 157 4.04 -18.65 -0.82
C GLY A 157 2.88 -19.63 -0.78
N ILE A 158 2.57 -20.21 -1.94
CA ILE A 158 1.43 -21.11 -2.08
C ILE A 158 1.83 -22.53 -1.63
N VAL A 159 1.22 -22.99 -0.55
CA VAL A 159 1.45 -24.33 0.01
C VAL A 159 0.59 -25.42 -0.63
N SER A 160 -0.57 -25.07 -1.19
CA SER A 160 -1.50 -26.04 -1.78
C SER A 160 -2.46 -25.40 -2.78
N TYR A 161 -2.98 -26.21 -3.70
CA TYR A 161 -4.01 -25.79 -4.66
C TYR A 161 -5.27 -26.63 -4.47
N LEU A 162 -6.42 -25.98 -4.42
CA LEU A 162 -7.72 -26.63 -4.36
C LEU A 162 -8.53 -26.30 -5.61
N TRP A 163 -8.98 -27.33 -6.33
CA TRP A 163 -9.78 -27.17 -7.55
C TRP A 163 -11.19 -27.70 -7.32
N GLN A 164 -12.18 -26.88 -7.70
CA GLN A 164 -13.59 -27.24 -7.62
C GLN A 164 -14.32 -26.75 -8.88
N MET A 165 -15.16 -27.61 -9.45
CA MET A 165 -16.09 -27.21 -10.50
C MET A 165 -17.26 -26.44 -9.87
N LEU A 166 -17.30 -25.13 -10.09
CA LEU A 166 -18.35 -24.25 -9.55
C LEU A 166 -19.70 -24.45 -10.27
N THR A 167 -19.65 -24.57 -11.61
CA THR A 167 -20.82 -24.83 -12.44
C THR A 167 -20.76 -26.25 -12.96
N LYS A 168 -21.66 -27.11 -12.50
CA LYS A 168 -21.73 -28.50 -12.96
C LYS A 168 -22.04 -28.55 -14.45
N TYR A 169 -21.22 -29.28 -15.20
CA TYR A 169 -21.45 -29.57 -16.61
C TYR A 169 -21.38 -31.07 -16.85
N PRO A 170 -22.46 -31.72 -17.33
CA PRO A 170 -22.56 -33.18 -17.36
C PRO A 170 -21.58 -33.85 -18.34
N TYR A 171 -21.03 -33.09 -19.29
CA TYR A 171 -20.09 -33.59 -20.30
C TYR A 171 -18.63 -33.21 -20.02
N ALA A 172 -18.34 -32.54 -18.91
CA ALA A 172 -16.98 -32.22 -18.49
C ALA A 172 -16.64 -32.97 -17.19
N VAL A 173 -15.46 -33.55 -17.15
CA VAL A 173 -14.93 -34.24 -15.97
C VAL A 173 -13.69 -33.48 -15.51
N ILE A 174 -13.63 -33.13 -14.22
CA ILE A 174 -12.44 -32.53 -13.61
C ILE A 174 -11.62 -33.64 -12.94
N GLU A 175 -10.38 -33.80 -13.37
CA GLU A 175 -9.40 -34.69 -12.74
C GLU A 175 -8.37 -33.85 -11.99
N VAL A 176 -8.40 -33.90 -10.66
CA VAL A 176 -7.42 -33.18 -9.82
C VAL A 176 -6.23 -34.09 -9.57
N ARG A 177 -5.06 -33.73 -10.11
CA ARG A 177 -3.79 -34.38 -9.78
C ARG A 177 -3.09 -33.56 -8.71
N GLN A 178 -2.86 -34.15 -7.55
CA GLN A 178 -2.04 -33.56 -6.50
C GLN A 178 -0.59 -33.88 -6.83
N CYS A 179 0.22 -32.85 -7.07
CA CYS A 179 1.67 -32.95 -7.19
C CYS A 179 2.33 -32.79 -5.82
#